data_AF-A0A5K1BGP1-F1
#
_entry.id   AF-A0A5K1BGP1-F1
#
_cell.length_a   1.000
_cell.length_b   1.000
_cell.length_c   1.000
_cell.angle_alpha   90.00
_cell.angle_beta   90.00
_cell.angle_gamma   90.00
#
_symmetry.space_group_name_H-M   'P 1'
#
loop_
_entity.id
_entity.type
_entity.pdbx_description
1 polymer ?
#
loop_
_entity_poly.entity_id
_entity_poly.type
_entity_poly.pdbx_seq_one_letter_code
_entity_poly.pdbx_strand_id
1 'polypeptide(L)' 'LRVSSEISSAPIILNVDCDMYSNDSQSVRDALCFFMDEKTGRQVAFVQFPQRFNNVTKNDIYDTSILIYNG' A
#
# COMPACT_ATOMS: atom_id res chain seq x y z
N LEU A 1 -11.78 7.06 -9.62
CA LEU A 1 -12.53 5.78 -9.72
C LEU A 1 -13.40 5.69 -10.96
N ARG A 2 -14.33 6.64 -11.21
CA ARG A 2 -15.25 6.59 -12.36
C ARG A 2 -14.57 6.35 -13.71
N VAL A 3 -13.53 7.13 -14.04
CA VAL A 3 -12.79 6.96 -15.31
C VAL A 3 -12.13 5.58 -15.43
N SER A 4 -11.53 5.07 -14.34
CA SER A 4 -10.93 3.73 -14.32
C SER A 4 -11.97 2.64 -14.60
N SER A 5 -13.19 2.80 -14.07
CA SER A 5 -14.32 1.89 -14.32
C SER A 5 -14.84 1.90 -15.75
N GLU A 6 -14.52 2.91 -16.56
CA GLU A 6 -14.88 2.93 -17.97
C GLU A 6 -13.74 2.39 -18.84
N ILE A 7 -12.49 2.51 -18.38
CA ILE A 7 -11.31 2.16 -19.17
C ILE A 7 -10.84 0.73 -18.92
N SER A 8 -10.63 0.34 -17.65
CA SER A 8 -10.03 -0.95 -17.30
C SER A 8 -10.91 -1.81 -16.41
N SER A 9 -11.74 -1.20 -15.56
CA SER A 9 -12.57 -1.90 -14.57
C SER A 9 -11.78 -2.90 -13.71
N ALA A 10 -10.54 -2.54 -13.38
CA ALA A 10 -9.69 -3.40 -12.56
C ALA A 10 -10.33 -3.67 -11.18
N PRO A 11 -10.28 -4.93 -10.68
CA PRO A 11 -10.92 -5.30 -9.42
C PRO A 11 -10.19 -4.75 -8.18
N ILE A 12 -8.94 -4.31 -8.34
CA ILE A 12 -8.07 -3.80 -7.28
C ILE A 12 -7.46 -2.49 -7.77
N ILE A 13 -7.38 -1.51 -6.87
CA ILE A 13 -6.82 -0.19 -7.13
C ILE A 13 -5.65 0.03 -6.18
N LEU A 14 -4.50 0.44 -6.75
CA LEU A 14 -3.35 0.90 -6.00
C LEU A 14 -3.38 2.43 -5.93
N ASN A 15 -3.38 2.98 -4.71
CA ASN A 15 -3.29 4.42 -4.47
C ASN A 15 -1.86 4.80 -4.06
N VAL A 16 -1.27 5.81 -4.72
CA VAL A 16 0.10 6.28 -4.46
C VAL A 16 0.13 7.80 -4.57
N ASP A 17 0.76 8.46 -3.60
CA ASP A 17 0.96 9.90 -3.60
C ASP A 17 2.10 10.31 -4.56
N CYS A 18 2.12 11.57 -4.99
CA CYS A 18 3.06 12.04 -6.02
C CYS A 18 4.53 12.10 -5.57
N ASP A 19 4.79 12.12 -4.28
CA ASP A 19 6.10 12.13 -3.64
C ASP A 19 6.54 10.74 -3.15
N MET A 20 5.75 9.72 -3.43
CA MET A 20 6.00 8.34 -3.04
C MET A 20 6.32 7.45 -4.24
N TYR A 21 7.21 6.48 -4.01
CA TYR A 21 7.54 5.44 -4.98
C TYR A 21 7.76 4.10 -4.28
N SER A 22 7.47 3.00 -4.99
CA SER A 22 7.76 1.66 -4.45
C SER A 22 9.25 1.43 -4.39
N ASN A 23 9.74 0.94 -3.25
CA ASN A 23 11.13 0.54 -3.06
C ASN A 23 11.37 -0.95 -3.35
N ASP A 24 10.30 -1.74 -3.56
CA ASP A 24 10.36 -3.14 -3.95
C ASP A 24 9.42 -3.41 -5.13
N SER A 25 9.94 -4.12 -6.13
CA SER A 25 9.17 -4.59 -7.28
C SER A 25 8.12 -5.64 -6.93
N GLN A 26 8.28 -6.34 -5.80
CA GLN A 26 7.36 -7.41 -5.37
C GLN A 26 6.13 -6.88 -4.61
N SER A 27 6.10 -5.62 -4.18
CA SER A 27 5.02 -5.12 -3.30
C SER A 27 3.62 -5.32 -3.88
N VAL A 28 3.43 -5.17 -5.19
CA VAL A 28 2.13 -5.44 -5.83
C VAL A 28 1.77 -6.92 -5.77
N ARG A 29 2.74 -7.80 -6.03
CA ARG A 29 2.53 -9.26 -5.95
C ARG A 29 2.18 -9.69 -4.53
N ASP A 30 2.89 -9.16 -3.54
CA ASP A 30 2.66 -9.47 -2.13
C ASP A 30 1.29 -8.99 -1.67
N ALA A 31 0.86 -7.80 -2.09
CA ALA A 31 -0.50 -7.30 -1.83
C ALA A 31 -1.57 -8.23 -2.42
N LEU A 32 -1.37 -8.67 -3.68
CA LEU A 32 -2.30 -9.56 -4.37
C LEU A 32 -2.42 -10.91 -3.66
N CYS A 33 -1.35 -11.44 -3.05
CA CYS A 33 -1.42 -12.69 -2.28
C CYS A 33 -2.47 -12.62 -1.16
N PHE A 34 -2.61 -11.49 -0.47
CA PHE A 34 -3.65 -11.33 0.56
C PHE A 34 -5.06 -11.31 -0.02
N PHE A 35 -5.28 -10.61 -1.14
CA PHE A 35 -6.60 -10.54 -1.77
C PHE A 35 -7.01 -11.87 -2.44
N MET A 36 -6.04 -12.63 -2.94
CA MET A 36 -6.27 -13.89 -3.65
C MET A 36 -6.28 -15.12 -2.73
N ASP A 37 -6.09 -14.96 -1.43
CA ASP A 37 -6.23 -16.06 -0.48
C ASP A 37 -7.66 -16.60 -0.47
N GLU A 38 -7.83 -17.90 -0.77
CA GLU A 38 -9.15 -18.51 -0.94
C GLU A 38 -10.01 -18.51 0.35
N LYS A 39 -9.36 -18.46 1.52
CA LYS A 39 -10.01 -18.57 2.83
C LYS A 39 -10.34 -17.19 3.41
N THR A 40 -9.40 -16.25 3.29
CA THR A 40 -9.40 -14.97 4.00
C THR A 40 -9.47 -13.77 3.07
N GLY A 41 -9.13 -13.90 1.78
CA GLY A 41 -9.03 -12.78 0.85
C GLY A 41 -10.32 -11.99 0.67
N ARG A 42 -11.49 -12.67 0.76
CA ARG A 42 -12.81 -12.00 0.72
C ARG A 42 -13.09 -11.08 1.92
N GLN A 43 -12.30 -11.21 3.00
CA GLN A 43 -12.43 -10.39 4.21
C GLN A 43 -11.44 -9.20 4.20
N VAL A 44 -10.54 -9.15 3.22
CA VAL A 44 -9.52 -8.09 3.10
C VAL A 44 -10.07 -6.97 2.22
N ALA A 45 -10.31 -5.81 2.81
CA ALA A 45 -10.75 -4.61 2.08
C ALA A 45 -9.57 -3.82 1.48
N PHE A 46 -8.43 -3.77 2.17
CA PHE A 46 -7.22 -3.09 1.73
C PHE A 46 -5.98 -3.71 2.38
N VAL A 47 -4.83 -3.59 1.71
CA VAL A 47 -3.51 -3.94 2.26
C VAL A 47 -2.72 -2.64 2.38
N GLN A 48 -2.32 -2.29 3.61
CA GLN A 48 -1.55 -1.09 3.88
C GLN A 48 -0.06 -1.43 3.95
N PHE A 49 0.75 -0.74 3.14
CA PHE A 49 2.20 -0.79 3.25
C PHE A 49 2.71 0.34 4.15
N PRO A 50 3.76 0.11 4.95
CA PRO A 50 4.40 1.17 5.72
C PRO A 50 5.03 2.18 4.77
N GLN A 51 4.70 3.46 4.96
CA GLN A 51 5.34 4.56 4.25
C GLN A 51 6.68 4.87 4.92
N ARG A 52 7.76 4.92 4.12
CA ARG A 52 9.10 5.29 4.60
C ARG A 52 9.51 6.60 3.95
N PHE A 53 9.64 7.64 4.77
CA PHE A 53 10.06 8.95 4.32
C PHE A 53 11.59 9.03 4.28
N ASN A 54 12.13 9.61 3.21
CA ASN A 54 13.54 9.94 3.11
C ASN A 54 13.79 11.26 3.87
N ASN A 55 14.99 11.44 4.44
CA ASN A 55 15.41 12.65 5.16
C ASN A 55 14.67 12.97 6.48
N VAL A 56 14.23 11.96 7.22
CA VAL A 56 13.74 12.15 8.60
C VAL A 56 14.86 12.78 9.45
N THR A 57 14.63 13.98 9.97
CA THR A 57 15.58 14.70 10.82
C THR A 57 15.51 14.16 12.26
N LYS A 58 16.62 14.16 13.02
CA LYS A 58 16.66 13.69 14.43
C LYS A 58 15.62 14.36 15.36
N ASN A 59 15.12 15.53 15.00
CA ASN A 59 14.06 16.26 15.71
C ASN A 59 12.75 16.23 14.92
N ASP A 60 12.39 15.08 14.36
CA ASP A 60 11.13 14.94 13.66
C ASP A 60 9.97 14.92 14.67
N ILE A 61 9.30 16.06 14.78
CA ILE A 61 8.10 16.25 15.61
C ILE A 61 6.83 15.71 14.95
N TYR A 62 6.91 15.26 13.69
CA TYR A 62 5.77 14.79 12.90
C TYR A 62 5.58 13.27 12.95
N ASP A 63 6.38 12.55 13.74
CA ASP A 63 6.30 11.09 13.92
C ASP A 63 6.24 10.35 12.57
N THR A 64 7.01 10.81 11.58
CA THR A 64 6.97 10.23 10.22
C THR A 64 7.61 8.84 10.15
N SER A 65 8.27 8.40 11.24
CA SER A 65 8.83 7.05 11.39
C SER A 65 7.98 6.15 12.28
N ILE A 66 6.68 6.00 11.99
CA ILE A 66 5.87 4.97 12.65
C ILE A 66 6.22 3.59 12.04
N LEU A 67 7.08 2.85 12.74
CA LEU A 67 7.31 1.42 12.52
C LEU A 67 6.30 0.62 13.35
N ILE A 68 5.12 0.31 12.79
CA ILE A 68 4.24 -0.70 13.40
C ILE A 68 4.78 -2.08 13.01
N TYR A 69 5.40 -2.76 13.97
CA TYR A 69 5.71 -4.19 13.88
C TYR A 69 4.50 -4.97 14.40
N ASN A 70 3.72 -5.57 13.49
CA ASN A 70 2.75 -6.59 13.86
C ASN A 70 3.31 -7.93 13.36
N GLY A 71 3.77 -8.74 14.32
CA GLY A 71 4.14 -10.14 14.10
C GLY A 71 2.92 -11.04 14.00
#